data_AF-G4ZLY0-F1
#
_entry.id   AF-G4ZLY0-F1
#
_cell.length_a   1.000
_cell.length_b   1.000
_cell.length_c   1.000
_cell.angle_alpha   90.00
_cell.angle_beta   90.00
_cell.angle_gamma   90.00
#
_symmetry.space_group_name_H-M   'P 1'
#
loop_
_entity.id
_entity.type
_entity.pdbx_description
1 polymer ?
#
loop_
_entity_poly.entity_id
_entity_poly.type
_entity_poly.pdbx_seq_one_letter_code
_entity_poly.pdbx_strand_id
1 'polypeptide(L)'
;WLNVQMWVEMRVTEAYVKQELGLAGLAGKTLESHPNYKILKNFKYAREGRELDELLEHQASTKFLWEDLRLNEVEPELLKTTDAFKTYVRYANKVDEDIWRFKTGAFHQNHLFEPKVYYGGSPEEMAVKLELWAKAKRPGWYVKKLLYIDALEGTALISHPHYAYYQKFLDLRGK
;
A
#
# COMPACT_ATOMS: atom_id res chain seq x y z
N TRP A 1 17.44 -14.01 10.01
CA TRP A 1 16.58 -12.89 10.42
C TRP A 1 17.41 -11.69 10.86
N LEU A 2 18.31 -11.83 11.85
CA LEU A 2 19.17 -10.72 12.33
C LEU A 2 19.98 -10.02 11.21
N ASN A 3 20.60 -10.79 10.30
CA ASN A 3 21.41 -10.21 9.22
C ASN A 3 20.58 -9.39 8.22
N VAL A 4 19.33 -9.79 7.92
CA VAL A 4 18.48 -9.07 6.95
C VAL A 4 18.06 -7.71 7.50
N GLN A 5 17.64 -7.66 8.76
CA GLN A 5 17.29 -6.38 9.40
C GLN A 5 18.49 -5.46 9.44
N MET A 6 19.65 -5.95 9.87
CA MET A 6 20.89 -5.17 9.89
C MET A 6 21.26 -4.62 8.51
N TRP A 7 21.16 -5.43 7.45
CA TRP A 7 21.41 -4.99 6.08
C TRP A 7 20.43 -3.89 5.63
N VAL A 8 19.15 -4.06 5.91
CA VAL A 8 18.14 -3.03 5.62
C VAL A 8 18.43 -1.75 6.40
N GLU A 9 18.77 -1.87 7.69
CA GLU A 9 19.09 -0.73 8.56
C GLU A 9 20.32 0.06 8.09
N MET A 10 21.37 -0.66 7.69
CA MET A 10 22.61 -0.07 7.15
C MET A 10 22.50 0.35 5.67
N ARG A 11 21.31 0.23 5.05
CA ARG A 11 21.06 0.56 3.63
C ARG A 11 22.06 -0.07 2.66
N VAL A 12 22.49 -1.31 2.93
CA VAL A 12 23.44 -2.01 2.04
C VAL A 12 22.80 -2.32 0.69
N THR A 13 23.63 -2.45 -0.35
CA THR A 13 23.14 -2.68 -1.72
C THR A 13 22.75 -4.13 -1.96
N GLU A 14 21.86 -4.37 -2.93
CA GLU A 14 21.53 -5.74 -3.38
C GLU A 14 22.77 -6.49 -3.87
N ALA A 15 23.70 -5.79 -4.54
CA ALA A 15 24.94 -6.38 -5.04
C ALA A 15 25.80 -6.90 -3.88
N TYR A 16 25.95 -6.11 -2.82
CA TYR A 16 26.65 -6.54 -1.60
C TYR A 16 26.00 -7.77 -0.98
N VAL A 17 24.67 -7.76 -0.79
CA VAL A 17 23.94 -8.91 -0.24
C VAL A 17 24.08 -10.15 -1.13
N LYS A 18 24.06 -10.00 -2.46
CA LYS A 18 24.33 -11.12 -3.37
C LYS A 18 25.73 -11.68 -3.19
N GLN A 19 26.74 -10.84 -3.02
CA GLN A 19 28.11 -11.27 -2.79
C GLN A 19 28.23 -12.06 -1.48
N GLU A 20 27.70 -11.52 -0.38
CA GLU A 20 27.68 -12.18 0.94
C GLU A 20 26.93 -13.52 0.93
N LEU A 21 25.89 -13.63 0.10
CA LEU A 21 25.10 -14.86 -0.03
C LEU A 21 25.67 -15.87 -1.03
N GLY A 22 26.80 -15.57 -1.68
CA GLY A 22 27.38 -16.41 -2.74
C GLY A 22 26.53 -16.45 -4.02
N LEU A 23 25.68 -15.44 -4.24
CA LEU A 23 24.77 -15.31 -5.38
C LEU A 23 25.32 -14.39 -6.49
N ALA A 24 26.53 -13.83 -6.31
CA ALA A 24 27.15 -12.95 -7.29
C ALA A 24 27.33 -13.69 -8.63
N GLY A 25 26.91 -13.06 -9.73
CA GLY A 25 26.96 -13.64 -11.07
C GLY A 25 25.85 -14.65 -11.39
N LEU A 26 25.03 -15.08 -10.42
CA LEU A 26 23.90 -15.97 -10.69
C LEU A 26 22.70 -15.18 -11.25
N ALA A 27 21.99 -15.76 -12.21
CA ALA A 27 20.79 -15.18 -12.81
C ALA A 27 19.73 -16.25 -13.17
N GLY A 28 18.50 -15.79 -13.43
CA GLY A 28 17.38 -16.63 -13.86
C GLY A 28 17.14 -17.84 -12.94
N LYS A 29 16.83 -18.99 -13.55
CA LYS A 29 16.55 -20.24 -12.83
C LYS A 29 17.69 -20.69 -11.91
N THR A 30 18.94 -20.42 -12.27
CA THR A 30 20.12 -20.78 -11.45
C THR A 30 20.17 -19.95 -10.17
N LEU A 31 19.83 -18.67 -10.24
CA LEU A 31 19.69 -17.83 -9.06
C LEU A 31 18.51 -18.31 -8.20
N GLU A 32 17.36 -18.57 -8.85
CA GLU A 32 16.12 -18.91 -8.15
C GLU A 32 16.17 -20.26 -7.41
N SER A 33 16.93 -21.23 -7.92
CA SER A 33 17.10 -22.54 -7.29
C SER A 33 18.15 -22.58 -6.18
N HIS A 34 18.94 -21.51 -6.01
CA HIS A 34 20.00 -21.48 -5.01
C HIS A 34 19.41 -21.44 -3.58
N PRO A 35 19.94 -22.23 -2.61
CA PRO A 35 19.41 -22.27 -1.24
C PRO A 35 19.30 -20.91 -0.54
N ASN A 36 20.27 -20.02 -0.80
CA ASN A 36 20.30 -18.67 -0.23
C ASN A 36 19.38 -17.65 -0.93
N TYR A 37 18.75 -18.00 -2.06
CA TYR A 37 17.89 -17.08 -2.79
C TYR A 37 16.68 -16.60 -1.95
N LYS A 38 16.16 -17.46 -1.07
CA LYS A 38 15.09 -17.08 -0.13
C LYS A 38 15.52 -15.93 0.79
N ILE A 39 16.79 -15.87 1.19
CA ILE A 39 17.33 -14.79 2.03
C ILE A 39 17.38 -13.50 1.23
N LEU A 40 17.82 -13.55 -0.04
CA LEU A 40 17.80 -12.39 -0.94
C LEU A 40 16.37 -11.87 -1.14
N LYS A 41 15.38 -12.74 -1.34
CA LYS A 41 13.96 -12.34 -1.44
C LYS A 41 13.48 -11.65 -0.17
N ASN A 42 13.80 -12.20 1.00
CA ASN A 42 13.45 -11.59 2.28
C ASN A 42 14.10 -10.21 2.45
N PHE A 43 15.36 -10.05 2.05
CA PHE A 43 16.05 -8.76 2.05
C PHE A 43 15.33 -7.73 1.17
N LYS A 44 15.02 -8.07 -0.08
CA LYS A 44 14.29 -7.16 -0.98
C LYS A 44 12.94 -6.75 -0.41
N TYR A 45 12.18 -7.71 0.12
CA TYR A 45 10.87 -7.45 0.71
C TYR A 45 10.95 -6.58 1.96
N ALA A 46 11.95 -6.80 2.82
CA ALA A 46 12.18 -5.98 4.01
C ALA A 46 12.64 -4.56 3.65
N ARG A 47 13.52 -4.42 2.65
CA ARG A 47 13.98 -3.11 2.16
C ARG A 47 12.83 -2.29 1.58
N GLU A 48 12.02 -2.88 0.69
CA GLU A 48 10.80 -2.23 0.18
C GLU A 48 9.89 -1.85 1.35
N GLY A 49 9.75 -2.72 2.36
CA GLY A 49 8.95 -2.41 3.55
C GLY A 49 9.38 -1.13 4.24
N ARG A 50 10.69 -0.96 4.45
CA ARG A 50 11.28 0.25 5.04
C ARG A 50 11.09 1.47 4.16
N GLU A 51 11.31 1.36 2.85
CA GLU A 51 11.10 2.45 1.90
C GLU A 51 9.63 2.93 1.94
N LEU A 52 8.67 2.00 2.05
CA LEU A 52 7.26 2.34 2.22
C LEU A 52 6.93 2.94 3.60
N ASP A 53 7.65 2.56 4.66
CA ASP A 53 7.52 3.18 5.97
C ASP A 53 8.04 4.62 5.96
N GLU A 54 9.16 4.88 5.28
CA GLU A 54 9.69 6.24 5.06
C GLU A 54 8.69 7.12 4.29
N LEU A 55 8.02 6.58 3.27
CA LEU A 55 6.94 7.29 2.57
C LEU A 55 5.77 7.64 3.50
N LEU A 56 5.38 6.70 4.37
CA LEU A 56 4.30 6.91 5.34
C LEU A 56 4.67 7.98 6.38
N GLU A 57 5.90 7.95 6.91
CA GLU A 57 6.43 8.95 7.83
C GLU A 57 6.44 10.35 7.21
N HIS A 58 6.75 10.45 5.91
CA HIS A 58 6.66 11.69 5.15
C HIS A 58 5.25 12.04 4.68
N GLN A 59 4.23 11.27 5.08
CA GLN A 59 2.83 11.47 4.73
C GLN A 59 2.59 11.53 3.21
N ALA A 60 3.32 10.73 2.43
CA ALA A 60 3.12 10.63 1.00
C ALA A 60 1.72 10.07 0.70
N SER A 61 1.00 10.65 -0.26
CA SER A 61 -0.34 10.18 -0.62
C SER A 61 -0.29 8.86 -1.39
N THR A 62 -1.36 8.06 -1.35
CA THR A 62 -1.48 6.88 -2.23
C THR A 62 -1.45 7.28 -3.70
N LYS A 63 -2.04 8.44 -4.04
CA LYS A 63 -2.01 9.02 -5.39
C LYS A 63 -0.59 9.28 -5.88
N PHE A 64 0.25 9.86 -5.02
CA PHE A 64 1.66 10.11 -5.33
C PHE A 64 2.36 8.80 -5.74
N LEU A 65 2.23 7.74 -4.91
CA LEU A 65 2.89 6.48 -5.23
C LEU A 65 2.28 5.79 -6.46
N TRP A 66 0.98 5.92 -6.70
CA TRP A 66 0.34 5.42 -7.91
C TRP A 66 0.92 6.05 -9.18
N GLU A 67 1.12 7.38 -9.16
CA GLU A 67 1.71 8.15 -10.25
C GLU A 67 3.23 7.85 -10.41
N ASP A 68 3.98 7.79 -9.30
CA ASP A 68 5.41 7.49 -9.28
C ASP A 68 5.73 6.09 -9.83
N LEU A 69 4.87 5.11 -9.51
CA LEU A 69 4.93 3.76 -10.06
C LEU A 69 4.39 3.65 -11.49
N ARG A 70 3.94 4.77 -12.08
CA ARG A 70 3.40 4.87 -13.44
C ARG A 70 2.23 3.92 -13.71
N LEU A 71 1.41 3.65 -12.68
CA LEU A 71 0.29 2.73 -12.79
C LEU A 71 -0.81 3.22 -13.74
N ASN A 72 -0.86 4.54 -14.00
CA ASN A 72 -1.74 5.13 -15.02
C ASN A 72 -1.38 4.72 -16.46
N GLU A 73 -0.17 4.23 -16.68
CA GLU A 73 0.31 3.83 -18.02
C GLU A 73 0.20 2.33 -18.26
N VAL A 74 -0.23 1.56 -17.24
CA VAL A 74 -0.37 0.11 -17.35
C VAL A 74 -1.77 -0.21 -17.87
N GLU A 75 -1.84 -1.06 -18.89
CA GLU A 75 -3.11 -1.57 -19.41
C GLU A 75 -3.97 -2.17 -18.28
N PRO A 76 -5.27 -1.83 -18.18
CA PRO A 76 -6.12 -2.22 -17.06
C PRO A 76 -6.13 -3.74 -16.76
N GLU A 77 -6.06 -4.58 -17.80
CA GLU A 77 -6.07 -6.03 -17.69
C GLU A 77 -4.77 -6.58 -17.08
N LEU A 78 -3.67 -5.86 -17.25
CA LEU A 78 -2.35 -6.25 -16.76
C LEU A 78 -2.02 -5.63 -15.41
N LEU A 79 -2.72 -4.56 -15.01
CA LEU A 79 -2.44 -3.77 -13.80
C LEU A 79 -2.17 -4.67 -12.58
N LYS A 80 -3.10 -5.56 -12.25
CA LYS A 80 -3.03 -6.43 -11.05
C LYS A 80 -1.91 -7.48 -11.10
N THR A 81 -1.29 -7.69 -12.26
CA THR A 81 -0.21 -8.68 -12.45
C THR A 81 1.19 -8.11 -12.18
N THR A 82 1.33 -6.79 -12.26
CA THR A 82 2.62 -6.11 -12.14
C THR A 82 3.15 -6.11 -10.71
N ASP A 83 4.48 -6.11 -10.55
CA ASP A 83 5.10 -5.94 -9.22
C ASP A 83 4.88 -4.52 -8.68
N ALA A 84 4.86 -3.50 -9.54
CA ALA A 84 4.53 -2.13 -9.16
C ALA A 84 3.15 -2.04 -8.48
N PHE A 85 2.13 -2.71 -9.04
CA PHE A 85 0.82 -2.75 -8.40
C PHE A 85 0.84 -3.44 -7.03
N LYS A 86 1.65 -4.49 -6.84
CA LYS A 86 1.81 -5.14 -5.54
C LYS A 86 2.45 -4.19 -4.52
N THR A 87 3.45 -3.42 -4.93
CA THR A 87 4.07 -2.37 -4.10
C THR A 87 3.04 -1.30 -3.71
N TYR A 88 2.23 -0.82 -4.68
CA TYR A 88 1.14 0.12 -4.39
C TYR A 88 0.14 -0.44 -3.38
N VAL A 89 -0.34 -1.68 -3.58
CA VAL A 89 -1.28 -2.31 -2.65
C VAL A 89 -0.68 -2.44 -1.25
N ARG A 90 0.60 -2.79 -1.14
CA ARG A 90 1.30 -2.87 0.14
C ARG A 90 1.32 -1.51 0.85
N TYR A 91 1.60 -0.43 0.12
CA TYR A 91 1.58 0.92 0.66
C TYR A 91 0.18 1.41 1.04
N ALA A 92 -0.81 1.22 0.16
CA ALA A 92 -2.19 1.61 0.41
C ALA A 92 -2.78 0.94 1.65
N ASN A 93 -2.43 -0.32 1.92
CA ASN A 93 -2.80 -1.00 3.16
C ASN A 93 -2.11 -0.38 4.39
N LYS A 94 -0.82 0.01 4.30
CA LYS A 94 -0.13 0.71 5.40
C LYS A 94 -0.82 2.02 5.75
N VAL A 95 -1.14 2.84 4.73
CA VAL A 95 -1.88 4.10 4.91
C VAL A 95 -3.26 3.87 5.53
N ASP A 96 -4.01 2.89 5.02
CA ASP A 96 -5.34 2.55 5.56
C ASP A 96 -5.26 2.04 7.02
N GLU A 97 -4.30 1.18 7.34
CA GLU A 97 -4.10 0.70 8.70
C GLU A 97 -3.72 1.83 9.66
N ASP A 98 -2.86 2.74 9.23
CA ASP A 98 -2.42 3.89 10.02
C ASP A 98 -3.60 4.81 10.36
N ILE A 99 -4.39 5.20 9.35
CA ILE A 99 -5.60 6.00 9.55
C ILE A 99 -6.62 5.25 10.43
N TRP A 100 -6.83 3.95 10.20
CA TRP A 100 -7.75 3.15 11.01
C TRP A 100 -7.36 3.10 12.48
N ARG A 101 -6.09 2.82 12.79
CA ARG A 101 -5.57 2.79 14.16
C ARG A 101 -5.75 4.16 14.83
N PHE A 102 -5.59 5.24 14.06
CA PHE A 102 -5.86 6.60 14.55
C PHE A 102 -7.29 6.77 14.98
N LYS A 103 -8.23 6.45 14.08
CA LYS A 103 -9.65 6.67 14.30
C LYS A 103 -10.25 5.78 15.38
N THR A 104 -9.64 4.62 15.65
CA THR A 104 -10.14 3.67 16.65
C THR A 104 -9.46 3.79 18.01
N GLY A 105 -8.45 4.65 18.14
CA GLY A 105 -7.70 4.79 19.40
C GLY A 105 -6.88 3.53 19.76
N ALA A 106 -6.73 2.58 18.82
CA ALA A 106 -5.93 1.36 19.00
C ALA A 106 -4.41 1.62 18.92
N PHE A 107 -3.98 2.87 19.16
CA PHE A 107 -2.59 3.28 19.02
C PHE A 107 -1.81 3.14 20.31
N HIS A 108 -0.58 2.65 20.18
CA HIS A 108 0.38 2.59 21.27
C HIS A 108 1.65 3.43 21.07
N GLN A 109 2.03 3.90 19.87
CA GLN A 109 3.32 4.63 19.68
C GLN A 109 3.31 5.66 18.53
N ASN A 110 3.88 6.84 18.82
CA ASN A 110 4.63 7.77 17.94
C ASN A 110 4.00 8.52 16.76
N HIS A 111 2.67 8.71 16.70
CA HIS A 111 2.13 9.79 15.86
C HIS A 111 1.93 11.06 16.68
N LEU A 112 2.82 12.05 16.50
CA LEU A 112 2.62 13.41 17.03
C LEU A 112 1.45 14.13 16.34
N PHE A 113 1.05 13.67 15.15
CA PHE A 113 0.03 14.30 14.31
C PHE A 113 -0.93 13.27 13.71
N GLU A 114 -2.18 13.72 13.51
CA GLU A 114 -3.21 12.97 12.79
C GLU A 114 -2.71 12.60 11.37
N PRO A 115 -2.83 11.33 10.95
CA PRO A 115 -2.50 10.93 9.58
C PRO A 115 -3.30 11.74 8.56
N LYS A 116 -2.61 12.30 7.59
CA LYS A 116 -3.25 13.11 6.54
C LYS A 116 -4.10 12.22 5.63
N VAL A 117 -5.39 12.53 5.57
CA VAL A 117 -6.32 11.85 4.67
C VAL A 117 -6.28 12.53 3.31
N TYR A 118 -5.88 11.78 2.29
CA TYR A 118 -5.95 12.22 0.90
C TYR A 118 -7.22 11.68 0.26
N TYR A 119 -8.14 12.61 -0.02
CA TYR A 119 -9.42 12.29 -0.63
C TYR A 119 -9.27 12.05 -2.13
N GLY A 120 -9.94 11.00 -2.63
CA GLY A 120 -10.00 10.69 -4.06
C GLY A 120 -8.81 9.90 -4.61
N GLY A 121 -8.62 10.04 -5.92
CA GLY A 121 -7.73 9.25 -6.79
C GLY A 121 -8.29 9.22 -8.21
N SER A 122 -7.57 8.63 -9.16
CA SER A 122 -8.17 8.27 -10.46
C SER A 122 -9.31 7.25 -10.24
N PRO A 123 -10.26 7.09 -11.20
CA PRO A 123 -11.30 6.06 -11.09
C PRO A 123 -10.74 4.66 -10.82
N GLU A 124 -9.61 4.32 -11.43
CA GLU A 124 -8.89 3.05 -11.28
C GLU A 124 -8.28 2.92 -9.88
N GLU A 125 -7.58 3.96 -9.41
CA GLU A 125 -7.03 3.99 -8.05
C GLU A 125 -8.15 3.85 -7.02
N MET A 126 -9.25 4.58 -7.21
CA MET A 126 -10.41 4.51 -6.34
C MET A 126 -11.03 3.12 -6.33
N ALA A 127 -11.15 2.45 -7.48
CA ALA A 127 -11.65 1.08 -7.52
C ALA A 127 -10.80 0.14 -6.64
N VAL A 128 -9.48 0.26 -6.69
CA VAL A 128 -8.55 -0.54 -5.88
C VAL A 128 -8.68 -0.21 -4.39
N LYS A 129 -8.73 1.07 -4.01
CA LYS A 129 -8.93 1.50 -2.62
C LYS A 129 -10.22 0.92 -2.03
N LEU A 130 -11.32 0.93 -2.80
CA LEU A 130 -12.60 0.37 -2.38
C LEU A 130 -12.52 -1.16 -2.16
N GLU A 131 -11.83 -1.89 -3.05
CA GLU A 131 -11.55 -3.33 -2.87
C GLU A 131 -10.76 -3.59 -1.58
N LEU A 132 -9.73 -2.79 -1.31
CA LEU A 132 -8.91 -2.92 -0.10
C LEU A 132 -9.74 -2.66 1.17
N TRP A 133 -10.51 -1.58 1.21
CA TRP A 133 -11.37 -1.27 2.37
C TRP A 133 -12.46 -2.32 2.58
N ALA A 134 -13.04 -2.86 1.50
CA ALA A 134 -14.02 -3.94 1.58
C ALA A 134 -13.38 -5.22 2.14
N LYS A 135 -12.21 -5.61 1.62
CA LYS A 135 -11.44 -6.77 2.10
C LYS A 135 -11.02 -6.63 3.55
N ALA A 136 -10.62 -5.43 3.97
CA ALA A 136 -10.27 -5.10 5.35
C ALA A 136 -11.51 -4.95 6.27
N LYS A 137 -12.73 -5.15 5.72
CA LYS A 137 -14.01 -5.04 6.43
C LYS A 137 -14.17 -3.69 7.14
N ARG A 138 -13.70 -2.62 6.51
CA ARG A 138 -13.84 -1.27 7.08
C ARG A 138 -15.32 -0.92 7.27
N PRO A 139 -15.69 -0.23 8.34
CA PRO A 139 -17.08 0.15 8.57
C PRO A 139 -17.50 1.29 7.63
N GLY A 140 -18.80 1.42 7.40
CA GLY A 140 -19.34 2.39 6.44
C GLY A 140 -19.01 3.84 6.80
N TRP A 141 -19.04 4.20 8.09
CA TRP A 141 -18.68 5.54 8.56
C TRP A 141 -17.23 5.89 8.21
N TYR A 142 -16.32 4.92 8.28
CA TYR A 142 -14.91 5.11 7.99
C TYR A 142 -14.70 5.42 6.51
N VAL A 143 -15.32 4.62 5.64
CA VAL A 143 -15.22 4.83 4.19
C VAL A 143 -15.87 6.14 3.77
N LYS A 144 -17.03 6.52 4.35
CA LYS A 144 -17.63 7.84 4.11
C LYS A 144 -16.67 8.99 4.45
N LYS A 145 -15.92 8.85 5.56
CA LYS A 145 -14.92 9.84 5.97
C LYS A 145 -13.77 9.93 4.97
N LEU A 146 -13.24 8.80 4.51
CA LEU A 146 -12.18 8.77 3.49
C LEU A 146 -12.65 9.24 2.10
N LEU A 147 -13.96 9.24 1.86
CA LEU A 147 -14.59 9.78 0.67
C LEU A 147 -15.04 11.24 0.83
N TYR A 148 -14.81 11.87 2.00
CA TYR A 148 -15.24 13.23 2.31
C TYR A 148 -16.76 13.46 2.16
N ILE A 149 -17.56 12.47 2.57
CA ILE A 149 -19.03 12.52 2.54
C ILE A 149 -19.66 12.14 3.88
N ASP A 150 -18.88 12.12 4.96
CA ASP A 150 -19.33 11.73 6.31
C ASP A 150 -20.26 12.77 6.95
N ALA A 151 -20.14 14.04 6.58
CA ALA A 151 -21.02 15.12 7.06
C ALA A 151 -22.25 15.35 6.17
N LEU A 152 -22.38 14.64 5.04
CA LEU A 152 -23.47 14.83 4.09
C LEU A 152 -24.64 13.90 4.38
N GLU A 153 -25.86 14.42 4.24
CA GLU A 153 -27.10 13.69 4.45
C GLU A 153 -28.13 13.99 3.36
N GLY A 154 -29.17 13.15 3.29
CA GLY A 154 -30.30 13.34 2.38
C GLY A 154 -29.88 13.54 0.92
N THR A 155 -30.45 14.57 0.29
CA THR A 155 -30.17 14.92 -1.10
C THR A 155 -28.72 15.35 -1.33
N ALA A 156 -28.10 16.04 -0.38
CA ALA A 156 -26.71 16.49 -0.49
C ALA A 156 -25.74 15.31 -0.58
N LEU A 157 -26.00 14.22 0.16
CA LEU A 157 -25.24 12.98 0.05
C LEU A 157 -25.44 12.32 -1.31
N ILE A 158 -26.69 12.09 -1.71
CA ILE A 158 -27.04 11.32 -2.91
C ILE A 158 -26.51 11.99 -4.18
N SER A 159 -26.53 13.32 -4.23
CA SER A 159 -26.04 14.09 -5.38
C SER A 159 -24.51 14.26 -5.41
N HIS A 160 -23.78 13.89 -4.36
CA HIS A 160 -22.33 14.06 -4.31
C HIS A 160 -21.62 13.03 -5.20
N PRO A 161 -20.63 13.41 -6.03
CA PRO A 161 -19.95 12.48 -6.94
C PRO A 161 -19.33 11.24 -6.26
N HIS A 162 -18.82 11.42 -5.04
CA HIS A 162 -18.23 10.31 -4.27
C HIS A 162 -19.25 9.33 -3.67
N TYR A 163 -20.55 9.65 -3.70
CA TYR A 163 -21.58 8.71 -3.23
C TYR A 163 -21.61 7.44 -4.08
N ALA A 164 -21.37 7.54 -5.39
CA ALA A 164 -21.26 6.38 -6.27
C ALA A 164 -20.13 5.42 -5.85
N TYR A 165 -18.98 5.96 -5.39
CA TYR A 165 -17.90 5.14 -4.84
C TYR A 165 -18.32 4.44 -3.55
N TYR A 166 -19.07 5.13 -2.69
CA TYR A 166 -19.58 4.52 -1.46
C TYR A 166 -20.56 3.38 -1.74
N GLN A 167 -21.44 3.53 -2.73
CA GLN A 167 -22.33 2.46 -3.19
C GLN A 167 -21.53 1.24 -3.68
N LYS A 168 -20.53 1.46 -4.54
CA LYS A 168 -19.64 0.38 -5.02
C LYS A 168 -18.93 -0.35 -3.87
N PHE A 169 -18.51 0.38 -2.83
CA PHE A 169 -17.95 -0.24 -1.63
C PHE A 169 -18.96 -1.12 -0.88
N LEU A 170 -20.22 -0.69 -0.76
CA LEU A 170 -21.27 -1.50 -0.14
C LEU A 170 -21.51 -2.79 -0.92
N ASP A 171 -21.53 -2.72 -2.26
CA ASP A 171 -21.67 -3.88 -3.14
C ASP A 171 -20.52 -4.87 -3.00
N LEU A 172 -19.28 -4.36 -2.87
CA LEU A 172 -18.08 -5.18 -2.65
C LEU A 172 -18.09 -5.89 -1.29
N ARG A 173 -18.69 -5.27 -0.27
CA ARG A 173 -18.77 -5.83 1.09
C ARG A 173 -19.92 -6.81 1.28
N GLY A 174 -20.95 -6.73 0.44
CA GLY A 174 -22.08 -7.67 0.42
C GLY A 174 -21.78 -9.01 -0.26
N LYS A 175 -20.58 -9.15 -0.86
CA LYS A 175 -20.04 -10.40 -1.42
C LYS A 175 -19.12 -11.07 -0.41
#